data_AF-A0A2E6KS20-F1
#
_entry.id   AF-A0A2E6KS20-F1
#
_cell.length_a   1.000
_cell.length_b   1.000
_cell.length_c   1.000
_cell.angle_alpha   90.00
_cell.angle_beta   90.00
_cell.angle_gamma   90.00
#
_symmetry.space_group_name_H-M   'P 1'
#
loop_
_entity.id
_entity.type
_entity.pdbx_description
1 polymer ?
#
loop_
_entity_poly.entity_id
_entity_poly.type
_entity_poly.pdbx_seq_one_letter_code
_entity_poly.pdbx_strand_id
1 'polypeptide(L)'
;MYKAFIIIIFSFYVINIFAKSENQNEYRTDSESFAIPGHGELIINVPKIWNYRYKTTNDDKPPIITFYNLDKNKGEIYQLNLSILWEDGFQRNISSPEYIRSLVEQTGKEALVHSDQTKLKLEKISGRYGVGYFFNLSDSNASSGEYQFLTQGALGVGRLLLIFSLFSNDNDSILQEALMKIIMSAKHQNRKDV
;
A
#
# COMPACT_ATOMS: atom_id res chain seq x y z
N MET A 1 -38.04 -29.28 -57.78
CA MET A 1 -37.41 -29.23 -56.44
C MET A 1 -36.26 -28.22 -56.52
N TYR A 2 -36.52 -26.97 -56.16
CA TYR A 2 -35.55 -25.87 -56.28
C TYR A 2 -34.49 -25.99 -55.18
N LYS A 3 -33.19 -26.05 -55.54
CA LYS A 3 -32.08 -25.77 -54.62
C LYS A 3 -31.53 -24.40 -54.95
N ALA A 4 -31.82 -23.44 -54.08
CA ALA A 4 -31.27 -22.09 -54.11
C ALA A 4 -29.78 -22.13 -53.74
N PHE A 5 -28.96 -21.44 -54.53
CA PHE A 5 -27.53 -21.21 -54.29
C PHE A 5 -27.42 -19.96 -53.41
N ILE A 6 -27.04 -20.12 -52.13
CA ILE A 6 -26.82 -18.99 -51.22
C ILE A 6 -25.39 -18.47 -51.44
N ILE A 7 -25.30 -17.22 -51.90
CA ILE A 7 -24.07 -16.43 -51.95
C ILE A 7 -23.74 -16.01 -50.52
N ILE A 8 -22.64 -16.52 -49.95
CA ILE A 8 -22.12 -16.04 -48.67
C ILE A 8 -21.31 -14.77 -48.94
N ILE A 9 -21.88 -13.63 -48.57
CA ILE A 9 -21.16 -12.36 -48.48
C ILE A 9 -20.33 -12.41 -47.19
N PHE A 10 -19.01 -12.51 -47.30
CA PHE A 10 -18.10 -12.29 -46.17
C PHE A 10 -18.07 -10.80 -45.85
N SER A 11 -18.88 -10.37 -44.88
CA SER A 11 -18.71 -9.09 -44.21
C SER A 11 -17.43 -9.17 -43.37
N PHE A 12 -16.37 -8.49 -43.80
CA PHE A 12 -15.23 -8.20 -42.93
C PHE A 12 -15.69 -7.26 -41.82
N TYR A 13 -16.04 -7.81 -40.66
CA TYR A 13 -16.01 -7.03 -39.42
C TYR A 13 -14.55 -6.75 -39.12
N VAL A 14 -14.09 -5.54 -39.41
CA VAL A 14 -12.89 -5.01 -38.78
C VAL A 14 -13.26 -4.82 -37.31
N ILE A 15 -12.93 -5.81 -36.48
CA ILE A 15 -12.88 -5.59 -35.05
C ILE A 15 -11.72 -4.62 -34.85
N ASN A 16 -12.03 -3.34 -34.64
CA ASN A 16 -11.10 -2.44 -33.97
C ASN A 16 -10.91 -2.99 -32.56
N ILE A 17 -10.00 -3.97 -32.43
CA ILE A 17 -9.37 -4.26 -31.16
C ILE A 17 -8.54 -3.01 -30.91
N PHE A 18 -9.10 -2.05 -30.17
CA PHE A 18 -8.23 -1.19 -29.39
C PHE A 18 -7.36 -2.15 -28.59
N ALA A 19 -6.09 -2.23 -28.95
CA ALA A 19 -5.09 -2.83 -28.10
C ALA A 19 -5.16 -2.03 -26.81
N LYS A 20 -5.93 -2.54 -25.84
CA LYS A 20 -5.79 -2.15 -24.46
C LYS A 20 -4.34 -2.48 -24.17
N SER A 21 -3.51 -1.45 -24.13
CA SER A 21 -2.22 -1.50 -23.47
C SER A 21 -2.54 -1.87 -22.03
N GLU A 22 -2.71 -3.17 -21.81
CA GLU A 22 -2.65 -3.77 -20.50
C GLU A 22 -1.20 -3.55 -20.12
N ASN A 23 -0.96 -2.57 -19.25
CA ASN A 23 0.34 -2.30 -18.65
C ASN A 23 0.72 -3.55 -17.83
N GLN A 24 1.15 -4.61 -18.52
CA GLN A 24 1.56 -5.90 -17.96
C GLN A 24 2.98 -5.81 -17.36
N ASN A 25 3.33 -4.68 -16.76
CA ASN A 25 4.18 -4.71 -15.58
C ASN A 25 3.28 -5.00 -14.39
N GLU A 26 2.66 -6.19 -14.42
CA GLU A 26 2.14 -6.80 -13.21
C GLU A 26 3.35 -6.87 -12.27
N TYR A 27 3.39 -5.98 -11.26
CA TYR A 27 4.45 -5.95 -10.26
C TYR A 27 4.64 -7.34 -9.70
N ARG A 28 5.59 -8.10 -10.25
CA ARG A 28 5.92 -9.43 -9.74
C ARG A 28 6.34 -9.21 -8.30
N THR A 29 5.60 -9.81 -7.38
CA THR A 29 5.90 -9.76 -5.97
C THR A 29 6.54 -11.07 -5.54
N ASP A 30 7.42 -10.98 -4.56
CA ASP A 30 7.85 -12.15 -3.78
C ASP A 30 7.29 -12.02 -2.36
N SER A 31 7.03 -13.16 -1.74
CA SER A 31 6.58 -13.22 -0.35
C SER A 31 7.80 -13.07 0.56
N GLU A 32 7.82 -12.00 1.34
CA GLU A 32 8.87 -11.70 2.33
C GLU A 32 8.35 -11.93 3.75
N SER A 33 9.20 -12.45 4.65
CA SER A 33 8.88 -12.62 6.07
C SER A 33 9.80 -11.77 6.94
N PHE A 34 9.20 -11.02 7.87
CA PHE A 34 9.87 -10.15 8.81
C PHE A 34 9.58 -10.62 10.23
N ALA A 35 10.62 -11.07 10.95
CA ALA A 35 10.50 -11.45 12.34
C ALA A 35 10.18 -10.22 13.22
N ILE A 36 9.09 -10.28 13.97
CA ILE A 36 8.69 -9.28 14.95
C ILE A 36 9.10 -9.82 16.33
N PRO A 37 10.14 -9.27 16.98
CA PRO A 37 10.66 -9.80 18.24
C PRO A 37 9.54 -9.97 19.28
N GLY A 38 9.42 -11.16 19.87
CA GLY A 38 8.37 -11.48 20.85
C GLY A 38 6.94 -11.63 20.29
N HIS A 39 6.70 -11.29 19.03
CA HIS A 39 5.35 -11.19 18.46
C HIS A 39 5.14 -11.98 17.16
N GLY A 40 6.06 -12.87 16.77
CA GLY A 40 5.90 -13.75 15.61
C GLY A 40 6.48 -13.14 14.33
N GLU A 41 5.78 -13.30 13.21
CA GLU A 41 6.25 -12.87 11.89
C GLU A 41 5.17 -12.07 11.14
N LEU A 42 5.62 -11.02 10.45
CA LEU A 42 4.85 -10.33 9.42
C LEU A 42 5.25 -10.85 8.05
N ILE A 43 4.29 -11.39 7.30
CA ILE A 43 4.47 -11.83 5.92
C ILE A 43 3.76 -10.86 4.98
N ILE A 44 4.47 -10.35 3.98
CA ILE A 44 3.95 -9.42 2.96
C ILE A 44 4.49 -9.76 1.58
N ASN A 45 3.72 -9.43 0.54
CA ASN A 45 4.15 -9.52 -0.85
C ASN A 45 4.83 -8.21 -1.26
N VAL A 46 6.14 -8.25 -1.50
CA VAL A 46 6.95 -7.07 -1.85
C VAL A 46 7.23 -7.06 -3.36
N PRO A 47 7.02 -5.94 -4.08
CA PRO A 47 7.42 -5.82 -5.47
C PRO A 47 8.92 -6.05 -5.65
N LYS A 48 9.32 -6.91 -6.60
CA LYS A 48 10.73 -7.27 -6.86
C LYS A 48 11.66 -6.09 -7.11
N ILE A 49 11.11 -5.01 -7.64
CA ILE A 49 11.86 -3.81 -8.01
C ILE A 49 12.09 -2.86 -6.83
N TRP A 50 11.49 -3.13 -5.67
CA TRP A 50 11.59 -2.28 -4.48
C TRP A 50 12.74 -2.72 -3.61
N ASN A 51 13.58 -1.77 -3.21
CA ASN A 51 14.57 -2.00 -2.17
C ASN A 51 13.93 -1.74 -0.81
N TYR A 52 14.38 -2.43 0.24
CA TYR A 52 13.93 -2.14 1.59
C TYR A 52 15.05 -2.24 2.63
N ARG A 53 14.90 -1.47 3.71
CA ARG A 53 15.67 -1.61 4.94
C ARG A 53 14.72 -2.00 6.06
N TYR A 54 15.08 -3.04 6.81
CA TYR A 54 14.38 -3.42 8.03
C TYR A 54 15.20 -3.02 9.24
N LYS A 55 14.64 -2.19 10.11
CA LYS A 55 15.31 -1.71 11.32
C LYS A 55 14.56 -2.18 12.56
N THR A 56 15.23 -2.97 13.38
CA THR A 56 14.84 -3.30 14.76
C THR A 56 15.82 -2.63 15.70
N THR A 57 15.36 -1.83 16.67
CA THR A 57 16.27 -1.12 17.59
C THR A 57 16.49 -1.82 18.93
N ASN A 58 15.59 -2.73 19.32
CA ASN A 58 15.52 -3.52 20.56
C ASN A 58 14.04 -3.93 20.78
N ASP A 59 13.74 -4.84 21.71
CA ASP A 59 12.39 -5.41 21.90
C ASP A 59 11.29 -4.37 22.20
N ASP A 60 11.65 -3.19 22.74
CA ASP A 60 10.68 -2.16 23.18
C ASP A 60 10.33 -1.10 22.12
N LYS A 61 10.94 -1.14 20.93
CA LYS A 61 10.68 -0.14 19.88
C LYS A 61 10.02 -0.78 18.66
N PRO A 62 9.00 -0.14 18.06
CA PRO A 62 8.30 -0.71 16.93
C PRO A 62 9.29 -0.87 15.76
N PRO A 63 9.40 -2.06 15.16
CA PRO A 63 10.17 -2.25 13.95
C PRO A 63 9.63 -1.37 12.82
N ILE A 64 10.54 -0.88 11.99
CA ILE A 64 10.21 -0.07 10.82
C ILE A 64 10.82 -0.75 9.59
N ILE A 65 9.97 -1.00 8.59
CA ILE A 65 10.41 -1.36 7.24
C ILE A 65 10.31 -0.10 6.37
N THR A 66 11.41 0.32 5.79
CA THR A 66 11.45 1.43 4.82
C THR A 66 11.68 0.89 3.43
N PHE A 67 10.70 1.02 2.54
CA PHE A 67 10.85 0.73 1.12
C PHE A 67 11.19 2.01 0.35
N TYR A 68 12.08 1.87 -0.64
CA TYR A 68 12.54 2.98 -1.44
C TYR A 68 12.99 2.50 -2.82
N ASN A 69 13.00 3.43 -3.77
CA ASN A 69 13.64 3.26 -5.07
C ASN A 69 14.57 4.43 -5.33
N LEU A 70 15.72 4.13 -5.93
CA LEU A 70 16.75 5.10 -6.27
C LEU A 70 16.71 5.34 -7.77
N ASP A 71 16.63 6.60 -8.19
CA ASP A 71 16.84 6.96 -9.60
C ASP A 71 18.30 6.71 -10.02
N LYS A 72 18.60 6.78 -11.32
CA LYS A 72 19.94 6.68 -11.92
C LYS A 72 20.96 7.59 -11.25
N ASN A 73 20.53 8.74 -10.72
CA ASN A 73 21.36 9.70 -9.98
C ASN A 73 21.34 9.50 -8.45
N LYS A 74 20.76 8.40 -7.96
CA LYS A 74 20.60 8.03 -6.53
C LYS A 74 19.67 8.94 -5.71
N GLY A 75 18.85 9.78 -6.33
CA GLY A 75 17.75 10.46 -5.63
C GLY A 75 16.65 9.46 -5.29
N GLU A 76 16.14 9.49 -4.06
CA GLU A 76 14.97 8.68 -3.67
C GLU A 76 13.73 9.22 -4.42
N ILE A 77 13.06 8.34 -5.17
CA ILE A 77 11.87 8.70 -5.96
C ILE A 77 10.62 8.70 -5.06
N TYR A 78 10.62 7.81 -4.07
CA TYR A 78 9.60 7.69 -3.04
C TYR A 78 10.19 7.06 -1.79
N GLN A 79 9.50 7.27 -0.67
CA GLN A 79 9.77 6.57 0.58
C GLN A 79 8.47 6.05 1.18
N LEU A 80 8.37 4.74 1.35
CA LEU A 80 7.32 4.10 2.14
C LEU A 80 7.90 3.68 3.49
N ASN A 81 7.36 4.22 4.57
CA ASN A 81 7.64 3.74 5.93
C ASN A 81 6.49 2.87 6.42
N LEU A 82 6.81 1.71 6.97
CA LEU A 82 5.86 0.78 7.57
C LEU A 82 6.30 0.48 9.00
N SER A 83 5.61 1.09 9.96
CA SER A 83 5.79 0.88 11.40
C SER A 83 4.88 -0.23 11.89
N ILE A 84 5.42 -1.14 12.71
CA ILE A 84 4.72 -2.33 13.18
C ILE A 84 4.55 -2.24 14.69
N LEU A 85 3.30 -2.12 15.14
CA LEU A 85 2.90 -2.08 16.55
C LEU A 85 2.13 -3.37 16.90
N TRP A 86 2.05 -3.70 18.18
CA TRP A 86 1.34 -4.87 18.69
C TRP A 86 0.54 -4.57 19.96
N GLU A 87 -0.46 -5.39 20.21
CA GLU A 87 -1.20 -5.40 21.48
C GLU A 87 -0.30 -5.89 22.62
N ASP A 88 -0.53 -5.37 23.83
CA ASP A 88 0.25 -5.68 25.05
C ASP A 88 1.71 -5.17 25.09
N GLY A 89 2.07 -4.22 24.22
CA GLY A 89 3.29 -3.39 24.34
C GLY A 89 3.03 -1.89 24.16
N PHE A 90 2.03 -1.53 23.35
CA PHE A 90 1.68 -0.13 23.08
C PHE A 90 0.34 0.27 23.70
N GLN A 91 -0.74 -0.44 23.37
CA GLN A 91 -2.09 -0.21 23.92
C GLN A 91 -2.98 -1.44 23.62
N ARG A 92 -4.05 -1.65 24.40
CA ARG A 92 -5.04 -2.70 24.11
C ARG A 92 -5.93 -2.30 22.92
N ASN A 93 -6.36 -3.29 22.14
CA ASN A 93 -7.32 -3.15 21.04
C ASN A 93 -6.89 -2.21 19.90
N ILE A 94 -5.58 -2.00 19.71
CA ILE A 94 -5.05 -1.14 18.64
C ILE A 94 -5.34 -1.68 17.24
N SER A 95 -5.65 -2.97 17.13
CA SER A 95 -6.00 -3.64 15.87
C SER A 95 -7.50 -3.53 15.52
N SER A 96 -8.32 -2.93 16.40
CA SER A 96 -9.77 -2.83 16.16
C SER A 96 -10.10 -1.82 15.05
N PRO A 97 -11.11 -2.09 14.19
CA PRO A 97 -11.48 -1.20 13.10
C PRO A 97 -11.85 0.22 13.55
N GLU A 98 -12.49 0.36 14.71
CA GLU A 98 -12.93 1.64 15.27
C GLU A 98 -11.72 2.46 15.72
N TYR A 99 -10.77 1.84 16.43
CA TYR A 99 -9.53 2.49 16.82
C TYR A 99 -8.73 2.92 15.60
N ILE A 100 -8.55 2.04 14.61
CA ILE A 100 -7.81 2.33 13.39
C ILE A 100 -8.44 3.51 12.65
N ARG A 101 -9.77 3.53 12.50
CA ARG A 101 -10.46 4.65 11.86
C ARG A 101 -10.20 5.96 12.61
N SER A 102 -10.33 5.96 13.93
CA SER A 102 -10.08 7.14 14.75
C SER A 102 -8.64 7.63 14.65
N LEU A 103 -7.66 6.72 14.67
CA LEU A 103 -6.24 7.02 14.53
C LEU A 103 -5.93 7.67 13.17
N VAL A 104 -6.43 7.07 12.09
CA VAL A 104 -6.23 7.56 10.72
C VAL A 104 -6.95 8.89 10.52
N GLU A 105 -8.13 9.07 11.09
CA GLU A 105 -8.87 10.33 11.00
C GLU A 105 -8.16 11.45 11.76
N GLN A 106 -7.66 11.19 12.96
CA GLN A 106 -6.93 12.17 13.75
C GLN A 106 -5.64 12.61 13.04
N THR A 107 -4.80 11.65 12.65
CA THR A 107 -3.54 11.93 11.94
C THR A 107 -3.78 12.64 10.60
N GLY A 108 -4.86 12.28 9.89
CA GLY A 108 -5.25 12.97 8.67
C GLY A 108 -5.72 14.40 8.89
N LYS A 109 -6.42 14.69 10.00
CA LYS A 109 -6.83 16.08 10.34
C LYS A 109 -5.62 16.94 10.66
N GLU A 110 -4.62 16.39 11.34
CA GLU A 110 -3.35 17.07 11.62
C GLU A 110 -2.60 17.36 10.30
N ALA A 111 -2.50 16.38 9.40
CA ALA A 111 -1.87 16.56 8.09
C ALA A 111 -2.62 17.53 7.17
N LEU A 112 -3.96 17.56 7.24
CA LEU A 112 -4.81 18.44 6.41
C LEU A 112 -4.49 19.92 6.61
N VAL A 113 -4.02 20.32 7.79
CA VAL A 113 -3.63 21.72 8.09
C VAL A 113 -2.56 22.25 7.14
N HIS A 114 -1.72 21.36 6.60
CA HIS A 114 -0.61 21.70 5.70
C HIS A 114 -0.91 21.34 4.23
N SER A 115 -2.14 20.95 3.92
CA SER A 115 -2.51 20.39 2.62
C SER A 115 -3.19 21.40 1.69
N ASP A 116 -3.10 21.20 0.37
CA ASP A 116 -3.90 21.97 -0.60
C ASP A 116 -5.39 21.58 -0.54
N GLN A 117 -5.70 20.40 0.01
CA GLN A 117 -7.06 19.94 0.18
C GLN A 117 -7.75 20.64 1.36
N THR A 118 -9.04 20.95 1.20
CA THR A 118 -9.88 21.55 2.26
C THR A 118 -10.66 20.52 3.09
N LYS A 119 -10.66 19.25 2.67
CA LYS A 119 -11.37 18.17 3.34
C LYS A 119 -10.54 16.89 3.36
N LEU A 120 -10.57 16.21 4.52
CA LEU A 120 -10.03 14.88 4.65
C LEU A 120 -11.03 13.85 4.12
N LYS A 121 -10.56 12.94 3.25
CA LYS A 121 -11.34 11.79 2.79
C LYS A 121 -10.64 10.52 3.29
N LEU A 122 -11.32 9.79 4.17
CA LEU A 122 -10.88 8.46 4.58
C LEU A 122 -11.43 7.41 3.63
N GLU A 123 -10.58 6.49 3.23
CA GLU A 123 -10.89 5.37 2.37
C GLU A 123 -10.60 4.06 3.11
N LYS A 124 -11.48 3.07 2.95
CA LYS A 124 -11.36 1.78 3.65
C LYS A 124 -10.41 0.87 2.88
N ILE A 125 -9.54 0.17 3.61
CA ILE A 125 -8.71 -0.91 3.11
C ILE A 125 -9.26 -2.23 3.63
N SER A 126 -9.35 -3.23 2.75
CA SER A 126 -9.75 -4.59 3.13
C SER A 126 -8.74 -5.58 2.54
N GLY A 127 -7.79 -5.99 3.38
CA GLY A 127 -6.86 -7.07 3.05
C GLY A 127 -7.47 -8.43 3.36
N ARG A 128 -6.78 -9.51 2.96
CA ARG A 128 -7.26 -10.87 3.23
C ARG A 128 -7.35 -11.20 4.72
N TYR A 129 -6.46 -10.63 5.52
CA TYR A 129 -6.30 -10.93 6.95
C TYR A 129 -6.52 -9.71 7.86
N GLY A 130 -7.08 -8.63 7.31
CA GLY A 130 -7.11 -7.36 8.01
C GLY A 130 -7.99 -6.29 7.37
N VAL A 131 -8.37 -5.31 8.17
CA VAL A 131 -9.12 -4.12 7.72
C VAL A 131 -8.47 -2.86 8.25
N GLY A 132 -8.65 -1.77 7.53
CA GLY A 132 -7.98 -0.53 7.85
C GLY A 132 -8.56 0.66 7.10
N TYR A 133 -7.90 1.79 7.25
CA TYR A 133 -8.26 3.04 6.59
C TYR A 133 -7.02 3.80 6.17
N PHE A 134 -7.17 4.66 5.16
CA PHE A 134 -6.12 5.57 4.71
C PHE A 134 -6.71 6.86 4.18
N PHE A 135 -5.84 7.84 3.95
CA PHE A 135 -6.15 9.06 3.24
C PHE A 135 -5.00 9.41 2.29
N ASN A 136 -5.29 10.31 1.36
CA ASN A 136 -4.32 10.93 0.47
C ASN A 136 -4.39 12.45 0.62
N LEU A 137 -3.25 13.11 0.77
CA LEU A 137 -3.11 14.57 0.84
C LEU A 137 -1.93 15.02 -0.03
N SER A 138 -2.01 16.22 -0.62
CA SER A 138 -0.81 16.92 -1.12
C SER A 138 -0.29 17.87 -0.06
N ASP A 139 1.00 18.19 -0.11
CA ASP A 139 1.62 19.21 0.74
C ASP A 139 1.69 20.54 -0.02
N SER A 140 0.99 21.54 0.50
CA SER A 140 0.93 22.89 -0.07
C SER A 140 2.23 23.68 0.03
N ASN A 141 3.14 23.27 0.92
CA ASN A 141 4.39 23.95 1.23
C ASN A 141 5.63 23.20 0.71
N ALA A 142 5.44 22.11 -0.02
CA ALA A 142 6.55 21.31 -0.54
C ALA A 142 7.47 22.16 -1.43
N SER A 143 8.72 22.32 -0.98
CA SER A 143 9.77 22.99 -1.73
C SER A 143 10.31 22.08 -2.84
N SER A 144 11.07 22.67 -3.77
CA SER A 144 11.77 21.89 -4.80
C SER A 144 12.67 20.83 -4.17
N GLY A 145 12.37 19.56 -4.41
CA GLY A 145 13.10 18.40 -3.88
C GLY A 145 12.47 17.74 -2.66
N GLU A 146 11.39 18.32 -2.10
CA GLU A 146 10.58 17.72 -1.04
C GLU A 146 9.40 16.94 -1.62
N TYR A 147 8.89 15.96 -0.87
CA TYR A 147 7.75 15.12 -1.29
C TYR A 147 6.44 15.92 -1.35
N GLN A 148 5.78 15.90 -2.51
CA GLN A 148 4.53 16.63 -2.74
C GLN A 148 3.27 15.89 -2.29
N PHE A 149 3.30 14.56 -2.18
CA PHE A 149 2.15 13.74 -1.88
C PHE A 149 2.40 12.82 -0.68
N LEU A 150 1.36 12.68 0.14
CA LEU A 150 1.29 11.79 1.28
C LEU A 150 0.09 10.85 1.15
N THR A 151 0.37 9.55 1.09
CA THR A 151 -0.62 8.51 1.36
C THR A 151 -0.31 7.90 2.71
N GLN A 152 -1.23 8.02 3.68
CA GLN A 152 -1.02 7.50 5.02
C GLN A 152 -2.25 6.75 5.53
N GLY A 153 -2.00 5.71 6.31
CA GLY A 153 -3.08 4.92 6.87
C GLY A 153 -2.59 3.87 7.85
N ALA A 154 -3.52 3.01 8.23
CA ALA A 154 -3.21 1.88 9.08
C ALA A 154 -4.09 0.66 8.76
N LEU A 155 -3.55 -0.53 9.00
CA LEU A 155 -4.20 -1.83 8.79
C LEU A 155 -3.97 -2.73 10.01
N GLY A 156 -5.06 -3.24 10.61
CA GLY A 156 -4.98 -4.25 11.65
C GLY A 156 -4.86 -5.64 11.01
N VAL A 157 -3.86 -6.43 11.40
CA VAL A 157 -3.62 -7.78 10.90
C VAL A 157 -3.29 -8.72 12.06
N GLY A 158 -4.23 -9.59 12.43
CA GLY A 158 -4.09 -10.41 13.64
C GLY A 158 -3.91 -9.54 14.88
N ARG A 159 -2.76 -9.65 15.56
CA ARG A 159 -2.42 -8.85 16.76
C ARG A 159 -1.49 -7.67 16.45
N LEU A 160 -1.20 -7.44 15.17
CA LEU A 160 -0.35 -6.35 14.71
C LEU A 160 -1.20 -5.19 14.18
N LEU A 161 -0.73 -3.98 14.43
CA LEU A 161 -1.17 -2.76 13.76
C LEU A 161 -0.03 -2.29 12.84
N LEU A 162 -0.34 -2.21 11.56
CA LEU A 162 0.57 -1.71 10.54
C LEU A 162 0.23 -0.25 10.27
N ILE A 163 1.13 0.68 10.59
CA ILE A 163 0.99 2.11 10.26
C ILE A 163 1.90 2.39 9.08
N PHE A 164 1.37 2.94 8.00
CA PHE A 164 2.14 3.19 6.79
C PHE A 164 2.03 4.65 6.34
N SER A 165 3.13 5.16 5.80
CA SER A 165 3.22 6.48 5.17
C SER A 165 4.06 6.38 3.90
N LEU A 166 3.45 6.66 2.75
CA LEU A 166 4.11 6.79 1.47
C LEU A 166 4.23 8.27 1.14
N PHE A 167 5.47 8.70 0.94
CA PHE A 167 5.83 10.02 0.46
C PHE A 167 6.30 9.91 -0.99
N SER A 168 5.76 10.72 -1.90
CA SER A 168 6.12 10.73 -3.32
C SER A 168 6.07 12.12 -3.93
N ASN A 169 6.79 12.30 -5.03
CA ASN A 169 6.73 13.50 -5.90
C ASN A 169 5.83 13.33 -7.11
N ASP A 170 5.31 12.12 -7.30
CA ASP A 170 4.34 11.82 -8.33
C ASP A 170 3.02 11.47 -7.67
N ASN A 171 1.93 11.98 -8.26
CA ASN A 171 0.55 11.59 -7.90
C ASN A 171 0.21 10.21 -8.51
N ASP A 172 1.23 9.46 -8.93
CA ASP A 172 1.06 8.29 -9.75
C ASP A 172 0.26 7.21 -9.02
N SER A 173 -0.83 6.83 -9.66
CA SER A 173 -1.68 5.67 -9.33
C SER A 173 -0.87 4.40 -9.09
N ILE A 174 0.30 4.28 -9.73
CA ILE A 174 1.15 3.11 -9.70
C ILE A 174 1.81 2.88 -8.33
N LEU A 175 2.34 3.92 -7.67
CA LEU A 175 2.97 3.78 -6.35
C LEU A 175 1.93 3.47 -5.28
N GLN A 176 0.76 4.10 -5.39
CA GLN A 176 -0.38 3.81 -4.52
C GLN A 176 -0.89 2.37 -4.75
N GLU A 177 -0.97 1.90 -5.99
CA GLU A 177 -1.34 0.52 -6.30
C GLU A 177 -0.34 -0.48 -5.69
N ALA A 178 0.96 -0.21 -5.83
CA ALA A 178 2.01 -1.04 -5.23
C ALA A 178 1.93 -1.05 -3.70
N LEU A 179 1.71 0.11 -3.06
CA LEU A 179 1.45 0.21 -1.63
C LEU A 179 0.24 -0.64 -1.23
N MET A 180 -0.89 -0.52 -1.93
CA MET A 180 -2.09 -1.29 -1.63
C MET A 180 -1.84 -2.79 -1.78
N LYS A 181 -1.09 -3.23 -2.80
CA LYS A 181 -0.70 -4.64 -2.97
C LYS A 181 0.12 -5.16 -1.79
N ILE A 182 1.10 -4.38 -1.31
CA ILE A 182 1.91 -4.74 -0.13
C ILE A 182 1.00 -4.85 1.10
N ILE A 183 0.26 -3.79 1.42
CA ILE A 183 -0.54 -3.69 2.65
C ILE A 183 -1.67 -4.73 2.67
N MET A 184 -2.41 -4.91 1.57
CA MET A 184 -3.53 -5.87 1.50
C MET A 184 -3.08 -7.34 1.54
N SER A 185 -1.82 -7.62 1.22
CA SER A 185 -1.23 -8.96 1.32
C SER A 185 -0.80 -9.34 2.73
N ALA A 186 -0.69 -8.36 3.63
CA ALA A 186 -0.12 -8.54 4.96
C ALA A 186 -0.83 -9.63 5.75
N LYS A 187 -0.02 -10.50 6.33
CA LYS A 187 -0.44 -11.60 7.18
C LYS A 187 0.43 -11.64 8.41
N HIS A 188 -0.20 -11.71 9.57
CA HIS A 188 0.45 -11.99 10.82
C HIS A 188 0.48 -13.51 11.06
N GLN A 189 1.67 -14.05 11.34
CA GLN A 189 1.86 -15.45 11.69
C GLN A 189 2.45 -15.53 13.10
N ASN A 190 1.65 -16.00 14.05
CA ASN A 190 2.13 -16.29 15.40
C ASN A 190 3.22 -17.36 15.32
N ARG A 191 4.27 -17.22 16.13
CA ARG A 191 5.22 -18.33 16.35
C ARG A 191 4.47 -19.45 17.06
N LYS A 192 4.58 -20.69 16.56
CA LYS A 192 3.86 -21.85 17.11
C LYS A 192 4.39 -22.35 18.45
N ASP A 193 5.47 -21.76 18.97
CA ASP A 193 6.23 -22.31 20.09
C ASP A 193 6.39 -21.27 21.19
N VAL A 194 5.37 -21.12 22.06
CA VAL A 194 5.47 -20.94 23.53
C VAL A 194 4.20 -21.49 24.17
#